data_AF-A0A850CTJ2-F1
#
_entry.id   AF-A0A850CTJ2-F1
#
_cell.length_a   1.000
_cell.length_b   1.000
_cell.length_c   1.000
_cell.angle_alpha   90.00
_cell.angle_beta   90.00
_cell.angle_gamma   90.00
#
_symmetry.space_group_name_H-M   'P 1'
#
loop_
_entity.id
_entity.type
_entity.pdbx_description
1 polymer ?
#
loop_
_entity_poly.entity_id
_entity_poly.type
_entity_poly.pdbx_seq_one_letter_code
_entity_poly.pdbx_strand_id
1 'polypeptide(L)' 'MARAVERLREVGERLTPARYAVLRVVDAADRTDEHLTAEDIGARVGELEPAVHRATVYRTLTSLVDSG' A
#
# COMPACT_ATOMS: atom_id res chain seq x y z
N MET A 1 -6.10 8.37 -1.64
CA MET A 1 -6.25 7.33 -0.59
C MET A 1 -7.68 6.82 -0.43
N ALA A 2 -8.69 7.68 -0.21
CA ALA A 2 -10.09 7.25 0.03
C ALA A 2 -10.65 6.30 -1.03
N ARG A 3 -10.46 6.62 -2.32
CA ARG A 3 -10.92 5.76 -3.44
C ARG A 3 -10.27 4.37 -3.45
N ALA A 4 -8.98 4.26 -3.12
CA ALA A 4 -8.30 2.96 -3.08
C ALA A 4 -8.82 2.10 -1.91
N VAL A 5 -9.09 2.74 -0.76
CA VAL A 5 -9.71 2.09 0.40
C VAL A 5 -11.11 1.59 0.08
N GLU A 6 -11.93 2.39 -0.61
CA GLU A 6 -13.27 2.02 -1.04
C GLU A 6 -13.24 0.82 -1.98
N ARG A 7 -12.43 0.87 -3.05
CA ARG A 7 -12.30 -0.24 -4.01
C ARG A 7 -11.85 -1.53 -3.34
N LEU A 8 -10.85 -1.47 -2.46
CA LEU A 8 -10.41 -2.65 -1.70
C LEU A 8 -11.53 -3.22 -0.81
N ARG A 9 -12.36 -2.38 -0.20
CA ARG A 9 -13.51 -2.86 0.60
C ARG A 9 -14.60 -3.50 -0.26
N GLU A 10 -14.87 -2.94 -1.44
CA GLU A 10 -15.87 -3.47 -2.38
C GLU A 10 -15.50 -4.88 -2.86
N VAL A 11 -14.22 -5.17 -3.05
CA VAL A 11 -13.73 -6.51 -3.42
C VAL A 11 -13.54 -7.45 -2.22
N GLY A 12 -13.96 -7.03 -1.02
CA GLY A 12 -13.90 -7.84 0.21
C GLY A 12 -12.52 -7.94 0.86
N GLU A 13 -11.55 -7.11 0.45
CA GLU A 13 -10.21 -7.13 1.02
C GLU A 13 -10.19 -6.54 2.44
N ARG A 14 -9.56 -7.25 3.38
CA ARG A 14 -9.42 -6.79 4.77
C ARG A 14 -8.32 -5.75 4.87
N LEU A 15 -8.65 -4.52 5.24
CA LEU A 15 -7.67 -3.46 5.51
C LEU A 15 -7.12 -3.52 6.94
N THR A 16 -5.92 -4.09 7.08
CA THR A 16 -5.15 -4.11 8.34
C THR A 16 -4.28 -2.85 8.49
N PRO A 17 -3.75 -2.54 9.68
CA PRO A 17 -2.80 -1.43 9.87
C PRO A 17 -1.61 -1.47 8.89
N ALA A 18 -1.07 -2.66 8.63
CA ALA A 18 -0.01 -2.86 7.65
C ALA A 18 -0.42 -2.44 6.23
N ARG A 19 -1.64 -2.80 5.79
CA ARG A 19 -2.15 -2.37 4.47
C ARG A 19 -2.38 -0.87 4.41
N TYR A 20 -2.85 -0.26 5.49
CA TYR A 20 -2.95 1.20 5.57
C TYR A 20 -1.60 1.90 5.48
N ALA A 21 -0.53 1.33 6.04
CA ALA A 21 0.82 1.88 5.89
C ALA A 21 1.29 1.87 4.43
N VAL A 22 1.08 0.76 3.70
CA VAL A 22 1.37 0.70 2.26
C VAL A 22 0.58 1.75 1.49
N LEU A 23 -0.73 1.88 1.75
CA LEU A 23 -1.58 2.88 1.09
C LEU A 23 -1.14 4.31 1.37
N ARG A 24 -0.66 4.61 2.58
CA ARG A 24 -0.12 5.94 2.94
C ARG A 24 1.12 6.28 2.12
N VAL A 25 2.03 5.32 1.94
CA VAL A 25 3.25 5.53 1.15
C VAL A 25 2.93 5.74 -0.33
N VAL A 26 2.05 4.92 -0.91
CA VAL A 26 1.62 5.06 -2.31
C VAL A 26 0.89 6.40 -2.53
N ASP A 27 -0.01 6.79 -1.63
CA ASP A 27 -0.72 8.07 -1.70
C ASP A 27 0.22 9.27 -1.58
N ALA A 28 1.26 9.18 -0.74
CA ALA A 28 2.26 10.23 -0.62
C ALA A 28 3.08 10.38 -1.91
N ALA A 29 3.51 9.26 -2.50
CA ALA A 29 4.28 9.23 -3.74
C ALA A 29 3.48 9.79 -4.94
N ASP A 30 2.19 9.42 -5.04
CA ASP A 30 1.26 9.92 -6.07
C ASP A 30 1.11 11.45 -6.03
N ARG A 31 1.00 12.03 -4.83
CA ARG A 31 0.90 13.50 -4.65
C ARG A 31 2.15 14.27 -5.12
N THR A 32 3.29 13.59 -5.19
CA THR A 32 4.57 14.17 -5.62
C THR A 32 5.01 13.71 -6.99
N ASP A 33 4.16 12.97 -7.72
CA ASP A 33 4.47 12.34 -9.01
C ASP A 33 5.75 11.48 -8.95
N GLU A 34 5.98 10.83 -7.80
CA GLU A 34 7.13 9.99 -7.57
C GLU A 34 6.79 8.52 -7.87
N HIS A 35 7.52 7.92 -8.80
CA HIS A 35 7.35 6.50 -9.14
C HIS A 35 8.30 5.62 -8.34
N LEU A 36 7.76 4.96 -7.33
CA LEU A 36 8.51 4.07 -6.44
C LEU A 36 8.55 2.63 -6.94
N THR A 37 9.67 1.96 -6.71
CA THR A 37 9.73 0.50 -6.80
C THR A 37 9.03 -0.15 -5.59
N ALA A 38 8.74 -1.45 -5.69
CA ALA A 38 8.18 -2.19 -4.55
C ALA A 38 9.16 -2.23 -3.36
N GLU A 39 10.46 -2.22 -3.64
CA GLU A 39 11.55 -2.12 -2.66
C GLU A 39 11.55 -0.77 -1.95
N ASP A 40 11.41 0.34 -2.68
CA ASP A 40 11.32 1.68 -2.09
C ASP A 40 10.09 1.83 -1.19
N ILE A 41 8.96 1.30 -1.65
CA ILE A 41 7.72 1.25 -0.84
C ILE A 41 7.98 0.41 0.42
N GLY A 42 8.64 -0.74 0.28
CA GLY A 42 8.97 -1.61 1.40
C GLY A 42 9.85 -0.95 2.46
N ALA A 43 10.87 -0.20 2.03
CA ALA A 43 11.73 0.56 2.92
C ALA A 43 10.93 1.63 3.69
N ARG A 44 10.16 2.48 2.99
CA ARG A 44 9.35 3.53 3.61
C ARG A 44 8.27 2.98 4.53
N VAL A 45 7.65 1.86 4.17
CA VAL A 45 6.68 1.18 5.03
C VAL A 45 7.35 0.62 6.28
N GLY A 46 8.55 0.05 6.17
CA GLY A 46 9.33 -0.45 7.30
C GLY A 46 9.73 0.65 8.29
N GLU A 47 9.97 1.88 7.82
CA GLU A 47 10.20 3.04 8.69
C GLU A 47 8.94 3.43 9.49
N LEU A 48 7.76 3.33 8.89
CA LEU A 48 6.49 3.65 9.53
C LEU A 48 5.96 2.54 10.44
N GLU A 49 6.14 1.29 10.03
CA GLU A 49 5.63 0.08 10.69
C GLU A 49 6.68 -1.05 10.63
N PRO A 50 7.64 -1.11 11.57
CA PRO A 50 8.77 -2.05 11.51
C PRO A 50 8.40 -3.54 11.49
N ALA A 51 7.18 -3.89 11.92
CA ALA A 51 6.67 -5.26 11.89
C ALA A 51 6.17 -5.70 10.50
N VAL A 52 6.09 -4.79 9.52
CA VAL A 52 5.57 -5.10 8.19
C VAL A 52 6.66 -5.74 7.33
N HIS A 53 6.47 -7.02 7.00
CA HIS A 53 7.34 -7.72 6.07
C HIS A 53 7.09 -7.33 4.60
N ARG A 54 8.14 -7.42 3.79
CA ARG A 54 8.11 -7.20 2.33
C ARG A 54 7.02 -8.01 1.61
N ALA A 55 6.74 -9.24 2.06
CA ALA A 55 5.65 -10.06 1.51
C ALA A 55 4.27 -9.37 1.64
N THR A 56 4.02 -8.67 2.74
CA THR A 56 2.78 -7.90 2.94
C THR A 56 2.69 -6.72 1.99
N VAL A 57 3.82 -6.06 1.72
CA VAL A 57 3.90 -4.96 0.75
C VAL A 57 3.50 -5.46 -0.64
N TYR A 58 4.16 -6.50 -1.15
CA TYR A 58 3.81 -7.07 -2.45
C TYR A 58 2.35 -7.50 -2.53
N ARG A 59 1.85 -8.26 -1.54
CA ARG A 59 0.45 -8.69 -1.54
C ARG A 59 -0.52 -7.51 -1.58
N THR A 60 -0.19 -6.40 -0.92
CA THR A 60 -1.04 -5.21 -0.93
C THR A 60 -0.99 -4.50 -2.27
N LEU A 61 0.19 -4.38 -2.87
CA LEU A 61 0.36 -3.81 -4.21
C LEU A 61 -0.34 -4.66 -5.28
N THR A 62 -0.25 -5.98 -5.19
CA THR A 62 -0.99 -6.91 -6.06
C THR A 62 -2.49 -6.70 -5.93
N SER A 63 -3.04 -6.69 -4.70
CA SER A 63 -4.48 -6.42 -4.50
C SER A 63 -4.91 -5.07 -5.10
N LEU A 64 -4.05 -4.05 -5.05
CA LEU A 64 -4.35 -2.74 -5.61
C LEU A 64 -4.43 -2.78 -7.13
N VAL A 65 -3.46 -3.42 -7.79
CA VAL A 65 -3.46 -3.61 -9.25
C VAL A 65 -4.67 -4.43 -9.69
N ASP A 66 -4.97 -5.53 -8.98
CA ASP A 66 -6.12 -6.38 -9.29
C ASP A 66 -7.47 -5.65 -9.09
N SER A 67 -7.48 -4.58 -8.29
CA SER A 67 -8.68 -3.77 -8.01
C SER A 67 -8.77 -2.48 -8.86
N GLY A 68 -7.84 -2.23 -9.79
CA GLY A 68 -7.93 -1.18 -10.82
C GLY A 68 -6.78 -0.17 -10.88
#